data_AF-A0A2E5LII2-F1
#
_entry.id   AF-A0A2E5LII2-F1
#
_cell.length_a   1.000
_cell.length_b   1.000
_cell.length_c   1.000
_cell.angle_alpha   90.00
_cell.angle_beta   90.00
_cell.angle_gamma   90.00
#
_symmetry.space_group_name_H-M   'P 1'
#
loop_
_entity.id
_entity.type
_entity.pdbx_description
1 polymer ?
#
loop_
_entity_poly.entity_id
_entity_poly.type
_entity_poly.pdbx_seq_one_letter_code
_entity_poly.pdbx_strand_id
1 'polypeptide(L)' 'TNIPIISEEASRAQKPDYYLVLPWHFRNEFVEREQTFINNGGKFIFPLPNVEVYPAD' A
#
# COMPACT_ATOMS: atom_id res chain seq x y z
N THR A 1 -9.22 -16.38 4.07
CA THR A 1 -9.58 -15.19 4.88
C THR A 1 -10.90 -14.56 4.49
N ASN A 2 -11.50 -14.90 3.32
CA ASN A 2 -12.75 -14.28 2.82
C ASN A 2 -12.66 -12.76 2.65
N ILE A 3 -11.45 -12.22 2.49
CA ILE A 3 -11.23 -10.82 2.14
C ILE A 3 -11.66 -10.63 0.68
N PRO A 4 -12.54 -9.67 0.37
CA PRO A 4 -13.02 -9.45 -0.98
C PRO A 4 -11.90 -8.95 -1.90
N ILE A 5 -11.88 -9.43 -3.14
CA ILE A 5 -11.00 -8.92 -4.19
C ILE A 5 -11.78 -7.85 -4.96
N ILE A 6 -11.28 -6.63 -4.94
CA ILE A 6 -11.86 -5.47 -5.62
C ILE A 6 -10.85 -4.86 -6.60
N SER A 7 -11.33 -4.00 -7.50
CA SER A 7 -10.44 -3.25 -8.40
C SER A 7 -9.63 -2.18 -7.67
N GLU A 8 -8.50 -1.77 -8.24
CA GLU A 8 -7.68 -0.68 -7.71
C GLU A 8 -8.48 0.64 -7.64
N GLU A 9 -9.32 0.92 -8.63
CA GLU A 9 -10.18 2.11 -8.67
C GLU A 9 -11.16 2.14 -7.48
N ALA A 10 -11.85 1.02 -7.22
CA ALA A 10 -12.78 0.90 -6.11
C ALA A 10 -12.07 1.00 -4.75
N SER A 11 -10.83 0.49 -4.65
CA SER A 11 -10.00 0.63 -3.45
C SER A 11 -9.59 2.09 -3.22
N ARG A 12 -9.11 2.78 -4.26
CA ARG A 12 -8.67 4.19 -4.17
C ARG A 12 -9.84 5.12 -3.83
N ALA A 13 -11.05 4.84 -4.33
CA ALA A 13 -12.25 5.59 -4.00
C ALA A 13 -12.62 5.51 -2.51
N GLN A 14 -12.20 4.45 -1.80
CA GLN A 14 -12.41 4.29 -0.36
C GLN A 14 -11.44 5.11 0.50
N LYS A 15 -10.39 5.70 -0.10
CA LYS A 15 -9.39 6.54 0.59
C LYS A 15 -8.78 5.86 1.84
N PRO A 16 -8.11 4.71 1.67
CA PRO A 16 -7.48 4.03 2.80
C PRO A 16 -6.32 4.86 3.37
N ASP A 17 -6.09 4.73 4.68
CA ASP A 17 -4.88 5.29 5.31
C ASP A 17 -3.66 4.40 5.06
N TYR A 18 -3.87 3.08 4.96
CA TYR A 18 -2.81 2.08 4.81
C TYR A 18 -3.13 1.04 3.74
N TYR A 19 -2.09 0.59 3.03
CA TYR A 19 -2.10 -0.62 2.21
C TYR A 19 -1.12 -1.66 2.75
N LEU A 20 -1.60 -2.88 2.98
CA LEU A 20 -0.74 -4.04 3.27
C LEU A 20 -0.22 -4.63 1.96
N VAL A 21 1.08 -4.49 1.69
CA VAL A 21 1.70 -4.92 0.44
C VAL A 21 2.13 -6.38 0.54
N LEU A 22 1.26 -7.29 0.15
CA LEU A 22 1.56 -8.73 0.14
C LEU A 22 2.67 -9.10 -0.86
N PRO A 23 2.70 -8.55 -2.09
CA PRO A 23 3.81 -8.74 -3.03
C PRO A 23 5.02 -7.87 -2.67
N TRP A 24 5.49 -7.96 -1.42
CA TRP A 24 6.48 -7.06 -0.81
C TRP A 24 7.81 -6.96 -1.57
N HIS A 25 8.17 -7.97 -2.36
CA HIS A 25 9.38 -7.97 -3.18
C HIS A 25 9.40 -6.82 -4.20
N PHE A 26 8.24 -6.37 -4.67
CA PHE A 26 8.09 -5.25 -5.61
C PHE A 26 7.97 -3.88 -4.92
N ARG A 27 8.61 -3.74 -3.76
CA ARG A 27 8.52 -2.53 -2.92
C ARG A 27 8.79 -1.25 -3.73
N ASN A 28 9.87 -1.25 -4.51
CA ASN A 28 10.30 -0.06 -5.24
C ASN A 28 9.28 0.36 -6.29
N GLU A 29 8.69 -0.61 -7.00
CA GLU A 29 7.68 -0.40 -8.02
C GLU A 29 6.38 0.16 -7.42
N PHE A 30 5.94 -0.37 -6.26
CA PHE A 30 4.78 0.20 -5.56
C PHE A 30 5.03 1.63 -5.10
N VAL A 31 6.20 1.89 -4.50
CA VAL A 31 6.57 3.23 -4.05
C VAL A 31 6.62 4.20 -5.23
N GLU A 32 7.25 3.84 -6.34
CA GLU A 32 7.36 4.69 -7.53
C GLU A 32 6.00 4.96 -8.18
N ARG A 33 5.15 3.93 -8.31
CA ARG A 33 3.85 4.03 -9.00
C ARG A 33 2.80 4.78 -8.19
N GLU A 34 2.80 4.65 -6.87
CA GLU A 34 1.73 5.12 -5.98
C GLU A 34 2.08 6.44 -5.25
N GLN A 35 2.85 7.30 -5.89
CA GLN A 35 3.26 8.60 -5.33
C GLN A 35 2.06 9.49 -4.95
N THR A 36 0.98 9.49 -5.74
CA THR A 36 -0.22 10.25 -5.41
C THR A 36 -0.86 9.78 -4.10
N PHE A 37 -0.87 8.48 -3.83
CA PHE A 37 -1.38 7.93 -2.58
C PHE A 37 -0.52 8.37 -1.39
N ILE A 38 0.80 8.25 -1.53
CA ILE A 38 1.77 8.67 -0.50
C ILE A 38 1.66 10.17 -0.21
N ASN A 39 1.64 11.01 -1.26
CA ASN A 39 1.55 12.47 -1.14
C ASN A 39 0.24 12.93 -0.50
N ASN A 40 -0.82 12.12 -0.56
CA ASN A 40 -2.09 12.37 0.11
C ASN A 40 -2.13 11.84 1.57
N GLY A 41 -0.99 11.40 2.11
CA GLY A 41 -0.85 10.92 3.49
C GLY A 41 -1.03 9.41 3.66
N GLY A 42 -1.23 8.67 2.57
CA GLY A 42 -1.34 7.22 2.60
C GLY A 42 0.00 6.54 2.88
N LYS A 43 -0.03 5.39 3.58
CA LYS A 43 1.16 4.62 3.94
C LYS A 43 1.07 3.17 3.48
N PHE A 44 2.21 2.56 3.22
CA PHE A 44 2.36 1.13 2.92
C PHE A 44 2.88 0.39 4.14
N ILE A 45 2.37 -0.82 4.34
CA ILE A 45 2.89 -1.79 5.30
C ILE A 45 3.55 -2.90 4.50
N PHE A 46 4.87 -3.02 4.61
CA PHE A 46 5.64 -4.13 4.06
C PHE A 46 5.84 -5.16 5.18
N PRO A 47 5.20 -6.34 5.11
CA PRO A 47 5.20 -7.28 6.22
C PRO A 47 6.50 -8.10 6.35
N LEU A 48 7.36 -8.08 5.33
CA LEU A 48 8.54 -8.93 5.21
C LEU A 48 9.71 -8.18 4.53
N PRO A 49 10.98 -8.56 4.79
CA PRO A 49 11.41 -9.57 5.77
C PRO A 49 11.27 -9.10 7.22
N ASN A 50 11.23 -7.78 7.44
CA ASN A 50 10.85 -7.16 8.70
C ASN A 50 9.65 -6.26 8.44
N VAL A 51 8.78 -6.10 9.43
CA VAL A 51 7.62 -5.20 9.30
C VAL A 51 8.11 -3.76 9.20
N GLU A 52 7.75 -3.09 8.12
CA GLU A 52 8.08 -1.69 7.86
C GLU A 52 6.81 -0.92 7.46
N VAL A 53 6.70 0.31 7.95
CA VAL A 53 5.72 1.29 7.48
C VAL A 53 6.44 2.35 6.64
N TYR A 54 5.95 2.61 5.43
CA TYR A 54 6.53 3.54 4.49
C TYR A 54 5.50 4.54 3.94
N PRO A 55 5.79 5.86 3.87
CA PRO A 55 6.97 6.50 4.43
C PRO A 55 7.01 6.36 5.95
N ALA A 56 8.23 6.31 6.50
CA ALA A 56 8.41 6.42 7.95
C ALA A 56 8.01 7.84 8.41
N ASP A 57 7.58 7.96 9.66
CA ASP A 57 7.34 9.25 10.30
C ASP A 57 8.64 10.07 10.46
#